data_AF-A0A8T4Z9V9-F1
#
_entry.id   AF-A0A8T4Z9V9-F1
#
_cell.length_a   1.000
_cell.length_b   1.000
_cell.length_c   1.000
_cell.angle_alpha   90.00
_cell.angle_beta   90.00
_cell.angle_gamma   90.00
#
_symmetry.space_group_name_H-M   'P 1'
#
loop_
_entity.id
_entity.type
_entity.pdbx_description
1 polymer ?
#
loop_
_entity_poly.entity_id
_entity_poly.type
_entity_poly.pdbx_seq_one_letter_code
_entity_poly.pdbx_strand_id
1 'polypeptide(L)' 'MEERPIIGMLLKNLGSLYEFAVREYGYEEDMRGYISKCHLCLDIRRHLVNSNAGFKELEPKEFYEHL' A
#
# COMPACT_ATOMS: atom_id res chain seq x y z
N MET A 1 -3.24 -7.53 16.51
CA MET A 1 -3.23 -7.39 15.03
C MET A 1 -4.04 -6.18 14.56
N GLU A 2 -5.01 -5.67 15.34
CA GLU A 2 -5.82 -4.50 14.95
C GLU A 2 -5.03 -3.19 14.78
N GLU A 3 -3.89 -3.01 15.46
CA GLU A 3 -3.09 -1.78 15.35
C GLU A 3 -2.26 -1.68 14.05
N ARG A 4 -2.14 -2.78 13.29
CA ARG A 4 -1.22 -2.91 12.15
C ARG A 4 -1.85 -3.67 10.97
N PRO A 5 -2.94 -3.14 10.38
CA PRO A 5 -3.71 -3.82 9.35
C PRO A 5 -2.93 -4.08 8.06
N ILE A 6 -2.08 -3.16 7.61
CA ILE A 6 -1.28 -3.27 6.39
C ILE A 6 -0.26 -4.41 6.53
N ILE A 7 0.47 -4.45 7.64
CA ILE A 7 1.38 -5.57 7.93
C ILE A 7 0.59 -6.88 8.03
N GLY A 8 -0.57 -6.86 8.70
CA GLY A 8 -1.45 -8.03 8.81
C GLY A 8 -1.89 -8.58 7.45
N MET A 9 -2.20 -7.71 6.48
CA MET A 9 -2.51 -8.11 5.11
C MET A 9 -1.30 -8.67 4.38
N LEU A 10 -0.14 -8.00 4.48
CA LEU A 10 1.10 -8.45 3.85
C LEU A 10 1.57 -9.82 4.36
N LEU A 11 1.32 -10.15 5.64
CA LEU A 11 1.59 -11.47 6.21
C LEU A 11 0.69 -12.56 5.64
N LYS A 12 -0.53 -12.23 5.20
CA LYS A 12 -1.41 -13.17 4.51
C LYS A 12 -0.97 -13.38 3.08
N ASN A 13 -0.94 -12.30 2.29
CA ASN A 13 -0.40 -12.21 0.93
C ASN A 13 -0.55 -10.78 0.37
N LEU A 14 0.18 -10.48 -0.69
CA LEU A 14 0.09 -9.18 -1.38
C LEU A 14 -1.30 -8.90 -1.98
N GLY A 15 -2.03 -9.94 -2.41
CA GLY A 15 -3.37 -9.81 -2.97
C GLY A 15 -4.37 -9.20 -1.97
N SER A 16 -4.25 -9.55 -0.69
CA SER A 16 -5.08 -8.95 0.36
C SER A 16 -4.87 -7.45 0.49
N LEU A 17 -3.62 -6.97 0.37
CA LEU A 17 -3.34 -5.53 0.38
C LEU A 17 -3.87 -4.85 -0.89
N TYR A 18 -3.74 -5.50 -2.05
CA TYR A 18 -4.24 -4.99 -3.32
C TYR A 18 -5.77 -4.83 -3.31
N GLU A 19 -6.51 -5.88 -2.94
CA GLU A 19 -7.98 -5.84 -2.90
C GLU A 19 -8.48 -4.76 -1.95
N PHE A 20 -7.84 -4.60 -0.79
CA PHE A 20 -8.15 -3.55 0.17
C PHE A 20 -7.92 -2.16 -0.42
N ALA A 21 -6.77 -1.92 -1.05
CA ALA A 21 -6.43 -0.63 -1.63
C ALA A 21 -7.38 -0.24 -2.78
N VAL A 22 -7.77 -1.20 -3.63
CA VAL A 22 -8.74 -0.98 -4.71
C VAL A 22 -10.12 -0.64 -4.14
N ARG A 23 -10.63 -1.44 -3.20
CA ARG A 23 -12.01 -1.32 -2.70
C ARG A 23 -12.21 -0.11 -1.78
N GLU A 24 -11.28 0.12 -0.88
CA GLU A 24 -11.45 1.11 0.19
C GLU A 24 -10.81 2.46 -0.15
N TYR A 25 -9.81 2.47 -1.04
CA TYR A 25 -9.04 3.68 -1.38
C TYR A 25 -8.99 3.98 -2.88
N GLY A 26 -9.67 3.21 -3.73
CA GLY A 26 -9.71 3.45 -5.16
C GLY A 26 -8.33 3.38 -5.82
N TYR A 27 -7.46 2.48 -5.37
CA TYR A 27 -6.17 2.26 -6.01
C TYR A 27 -6.35 1.81 -7.46
N GLU A 28 -5.62 2.44 -8.37
CA GLU A 28 -5.54 2.07 -9.79
C GLU A 28 -4.11 1.67 -10.14
N GLU A 29 -3.96 0.60 -10.91
CA GLU A 29 -2.65 0.11 -11.31
C GLU A 29 -1.98 1.05 -12.34
N ASP A 30 -0.67 1.22 -12.22
CA ASP A 30 0.14 1.87 -13.26
C ASP A 30 0.09 1.05 -14.55
N MET A 31 -0.36 1.68 -15.64
CA MET A 31 -0.43 1.09 -16.98
C MET A 31 0.90 0.54 -17.52
N ARG A 32 2.04 0.98 -16.96
CA ARG A 32 3.38 0.48 -17.30
C ARG A 32 3.68 -0.87 -16.66
N GLY A 33 2.84 -1.31 -15.73
CA GLY A 33 2.97 -2.56 -14.99
C GLY A 33 4.07 -2.53 -13.94
N TYR A 34 4.34 -3.69 -13.33
CA TYR A 34 5.27 -3.82 -12.21
C TYR A 34 6.36 -4.86 -12.47
N ILE A 35 7.61 -4.48 -12.21
CA ILE A 35 8.76 -5.39 -12.34
C ILE A 35 8.77 -6.52 -11.29
N SER A 36 8.09 -6.33 -10.16
CA SER A 36 8.05 -7.32 -9.08
C SER A 36 6.89 -7.04 -8.12
N LYS A 37 6.60 -8.03 -7.26
CA LYS A 37 5.66 -7.90 -6.14
C LYS A 37 6.03 -6.76 -5.17
N CYS A 38 7.32 -6.53 -4.96
CA CYS A 38 7.79 -5.45 -4.10
C CYS A 38 7.52 -4.07 -4.71
N HIS A 39 7.63 -3.95 -6.04
CA HIS A 39 7.29 -2.72 -6.77
C HIS A 39 5.80 -2.39 -6.63
N LEU A 40 4.92 -3.37 -6.86
CA LEU A 40 3.47 -3.21 -6.62
C LEU A 40 3.16 -2.86 -5.16
N CYS A 41 3.77 -3.57 -4.20
CA CYS A 41 3.59 -3.30 -2.77
C CYS A 41 4.02 -1.87 -2.38
N LEU A 42 5.11 -1.37 -2.97
CA LEU A 42 5.57 0.00 -2.74
C LEU A 42 4.58 1.02 -3.28
N ASP A 43 4.08 0.79 -4.50
CA ASP A 43 3.14 1.70 -5.15
C ASP A 43 1.79 1.76 -4.42
N ILE A 44 1.24 0.61 -3.99
CA ILE A 44 0.03 0.57 -3.15
C ILE A 44 0.25 1.35 -1.85
N ARG A 45 1.38 1.12 -1.14
CA ARG A 45 1.65 1.84 0.12
C ARG A 45 1.76 3.35 -0.09
N ARG A 46 2.38 3.79 -1.19
CA ARG A 46 2.43 5.20 -1.59
C ARG A 46 1.03 5.77 -1.81
N HIS A 47 0.17 5.06 -2.53
CA HIS A 47 -1.23 5.47 -2.74
C HIS A 47 -2.00 5.65 -1.42
N LEU A 48 -1.86 4.70 -0.48
CA LEU A 48 -2.52 4.76 0.82
C LEU A 48 -2.03 5.96 1.66
N VAL A 49 -0.73 6.25 1.63
CA VAL A 49 -0.15 7.42 2.30
C VAL A 49 -0.68 8.72 1.71
N ASN A 50 -0.73 8.82 0.38
CA ASN A 50 -1.24 10.00 -0.34
C ASN A 50 -2.75 10.19 -0.16
N SER A 51 -3.49 9.10 0.04
CA SER A 51 -4.93 9.13 0.37
C SER A 51 -5.22 9.54 1.81
N ASN A 52 -4.18 9.93 2.57
CA ASN A 52 -4.26 10.33 3.97
C ASN A 52 -4.91 9.28 4.89
N ALA A 53 -4.65 7.99 4.61
CA ALA A 53 -5.28 6.87 5.30
C ALA A 53 -4.90 6.73 6.79
N GLY A 54 -3.82 7.37 7.23
CA GLY A 54 -3.45 7.45 8.66
C GLY A 54 -2.89 6.17 9.28
N PHE A 55 -2.37 5.23 8.46
CA PHE A 55 -1.75 4.01 8.97
C PHE A 55 -0.37 4.30 9.58
N LYS A 56 -0.26 4.19 10.91
CA LYS A 56 1.01 4.40 11.66
C LYS A 56 2.17 3.55 11.16
N GLU A 57 1.89 2.36 10.66
CA GLU A 57 2.90 1.44 10.10
C GLU A 57 3.43 1.83 8.72
N LEU A 58 2.83 2.86 8.10
CA LEU A 58 3.31 3.48 6.87
C LEU A 58 4.00 4.82 7.12
N GLU A 59 4.15 5.26 8.37
CA GLU A 59 4.98 6.43 8.67
C GLU A 59 6.48 6.06 8.56
N PRO A 60 7.36 7.02 8.21
CA PRO A 60 7.10 8.43 7.89
C PRO A 60 6.56 8.63 6.46
N LYS A 61 5.75 9.69 6.23
CA LYS A 61 5.21 10.01 4.90
C LYS A 61 6.32 10.45 3.93
N GLU A 62 7.33 11.11 4.48
CA GLU A 62 8.52 11.62 3.81
C GLU A 62 9.29 10.53 3.05
N PHE A 63 9.21 9.26 3.50
CA PHE A 63 9.78 8.14 2.75
C PHE A 63 9.19 8.05 1.34
N TYR A 64 7.87 8.25 1.20
CA TYR A 64 7.16 8.10 -0.07
C TYR A 64 7.27 9.34 -0.97
N GLU A 65 7.55 10.50 -0.40
CA GLU A 65 7.78 11.76 -1.12
C GLU A 65 9.14 11.78 -1.84
N HIS A 66 10.07 10.90 -1.44
CA HIS A 66 11.42 10.80 -1.98
C HIS A 66 11.70 9.54 -2.81
N LEU A 67 10.64 8.83 -3.24
CA LEU A 67 10.72 7.63 -4.10
C LEU A 67 10.88 7.93 -5.59
#